data_AF-A0A3C0U5J3-F1
#
_entry.id   AF-A0A3C0U5J3-F1
#
_cell.length_a   1.000
_cell.length_b   1.000
_cell.length_c   1.000
_cell.angle_alpha   90.00
_cell.angle_beta   90.00
_cell.angle_gamma   90.00
#
_symmetry.space_group_name_H-M   'P 1'
#
loop_
_entity.id
_entity.type
_entity.pdbx_description
1 polymer ?
#
loop_
_entity_poly.entity_id
_entity_poly.type
_entity_poly.pdbx_seq_one_letter_code
_entity_poly.pdbx_strand_id
1 'polypeptide(L)'
;MFFKDRWTFKGSQFRFLVAVLFVILWSSEFVSHTFLVAALVLESNWQFTENFRRRRNPVWIFHSAMLSALTIIFFSHDAWFIGVASLVALIIVGKPQLANILQWIFGFGLVIILPLLLSRNFFPDFQYRTPEIQEVPVEWWVVPALFLLLTLNQFMIFYRKADNLNKSRSLLALIWTLLGVLFAFLIGGEGGFVLVLLGLSYQASYAMYYFKQKGWVEIGFLLLMIYSVAYSFNYIEFL
;
A
#
# COMPACT_ATOMS: atom_id res chain seq x y z
N MET A 1 7.88 -1.45 29.34
CA MET A 1 7.41 -2.10 28.10
C MET A 1 6.23 -1.27 27.58
N PHE A 2 6.52 -0.22 26.81
CA PHE A 2 5.53 0.82 26.45
C PHE A 2 4.39 0.32 25.55
N PHE A 3 4.61 -0.82 24.91
CA PHE A 3 3.80 -1.28 23.80
C PHE A 3 3.07 -2.62 24.04
N LYS A 4 3.34 -3.28 25.18
CA LYS A 4 2.90 -4.65 25.50
C LYS A 4 1.39 -4.85 25.38
N ASP A 5 0.60 -3.91 25.90
CA ASP A 5 -0.86 -4.03 26.00
C ASP A 5 -1.59 -3.44 24.78
N ARG A 6 -0.91 -2.66 23.95
CA ARG A 6 -1.49 -2.01 22.75
C ARG A 6 -1.30 -2.82 21.47
N TRP A 7 -0.29 -3.71 21.44
CA TRP A 7 -0.01 -4.58 20.30
C TRP A 7 -1.10 -5.61 20.02
N THR A 8 -1.76 -6.08 21.08
CA THR A 8 -2.94 -6.95 21.01
C THR A 8 -4.23 -6.17 20.75
N PHE A 9 -4.29 -4.88 21.09
CA PHE A 9 -5.56 -4.16 21.17
C PHE A 9 -6.06 -3.57 19.83
N LYS A 10 -5.18 -3.16 18.90
CA LYS A 10 -5.60 -2.70 17.55
C LYS A 10 -4.50 -2.89 16.49
N GLY A 11 -4.36 -4.12 15.97
CA GLY A 11 -3.37 -4.44 14.92
C GLY A 11 -3.44 -3.55 13.65
N SER A 12 -4.56 -2.90 13.37
CA SER A 12 -4.67 -1.92 12.28
C SER A 12 -3.97 -0.58 12.56
N GLN A 13 -3.99 -0.09 13.80
CA GLN A 13 -3.32 1.17 14.17
C GLN A 13 -1.80 1.02 14.18
N PHE A 14 -1.31 -0.13 14.63
CA PHE A 14 0.11 -0.44 14.57
C PHE A 14 0.60 -0.57 13.11
N ARG A 15 -0.18 -1.22 12.25
CA ARG A 15 0.12 -1.29 10.82
C ARG A 15 0.18 0.10 10.18
N PHE A 16 -0.79 0.95 10.48
CA PHE A 16 -0.79 2.32 9.98
C PHE A 16 0.46 3.08 10.44
N LEU A 17 0.90 2.89 11.68
CA LEU A 17 2.15 3.48 12.18
C LEU A 17 3.39 2.96 11.43
N VAL A 18 3.48 1.63 11.19
CA VAL A 18 4.58 1.05 10.40
C VAL A 18 4.56 1.61 8.97
N ALA A 19 3.38 1.62 8.33
CA ALA A 19 3.21 2.17 6.99
C ALA A 19 3.63 3.65 6.93
N VAL A 20 3.21 4.47 7.90
CA VAL A 20 3.58 5.89 7.99
C VAL A 20 5.09 6.07 8.15
N LEU A 21 5.78 5.24 8.95
CA LEU A 21 7.24 5.36 9.09
C LEU A 21 7.99 5.01 7.80
N PHE A 22 7.57 3.96 7.10
CA PHE A 22 8.11 3.65 5.78
C PHE A 22 7.79 4.79 4.80
N VAL A 23 6.55 5.26 4.77
CA VAL A 23 6.14 6.27 3.78
C VAL A 23 6.83 7.63 4.04
N ILE A 24 7.00 8.05 5.29
CA ILE A 24 7.70 9.30 5.64
C ILE A 24 9.17 9.23 5.23
N LEU A 25 9.84 8.09 5.45
CA LEU A 25 11.28 7.96 5.19
C LEU A 25 11.66 8.30 3.73
N TRP A 26 10.85 7.87 2.76
CA TRP A 26 11.09 8.16 1.34
C TRP A 26 10.21 9.28 0.77
N SER A 27 9.36 9.91 1.60
CA SER A 27 8.51 11.00 1.13
C SER A 27 9.31 12.23 0.68
N SER A 28 10.53 12.43 1.18
CA SER A 28 11.44 13.52 0.79
C SER A 28 12.06 13.32 -0.59
N GLU A 29 12.16 12.07 -1.04
CA GLU A 29 12.90 11.69 -2.25
C GLU A 29 12.02 11.65 -3.50
N PHE A 30 10.73 11.41 -3.31
CA PHE A 30 9.74 11.49 -4.38
C PHE A 30 9.05 12.85 -4.35
N VAL A 31 8.29 13.16 -5.40
CA VAL A 31 7.39 14.31 -5.41
C VAL A 31 6.36 14.08 -4.29
N SER A 32 6.61 14.63 -3.09
CA SER A 32 6.06 14.13 -1.82
C SER A 32 4.54 13.98 -1.80
N HIS A 33 3.83 14.80 -2.57
CA HIS A 33 2.38 14.75 -2.65
C HIS A 33 1.86 13.48 -3.34
N THR A 34 2.52 12.98 -4.38
CA THR A 34 2.03 11.81 -5.14
C THR A 34 2.24 10.52 -4.35
N PHE A 35 3.42 10.36 -3.73
CA PHE A 35 3.79 9.20 -2.91
C PHE A 35 2.87 9.02 -1.70
N LEU A 36 2.69 10.10 -0.91
CA LEU A 36 1.85 10.10 0.29
C LEU A 36 0.38 9.85 -0.07
N VAL A 37 -0.12 10.50 -1.12
CA VAL A 37 -1.50 10.32 -1.57
C VAL A 37 -1.72 8.88 -2.05
N ALA A 38 -0.82 8.33 -2.86
CA ALA A 38 -0.92 6.95 -3.33
C ALA A 38 -0.96 5.96 -2.15
N ALA A 39 -0.11 6.15 -1.15
CA ALA A 39 -0.10 5.32 0.06
C ALA A 39 -1.44 5.41 0.83
N LEU A 40 -1.96 6.62 1.05
CA LEU A 40 -3.23 6.85 1.75
C LEU A 40 -4.43 6.28 0.99
N VAL A 41 -4.44 6.41 -0.34
CA VAL A 41 -5.52 5.90 -1.18
C VAL A 41 -5.52 4.37 -1.18
N LEU A 42 -4.37 3.73 -1.36
CA LEU A 42 -4.25 2.27 -1.31
C LEU A 42 -4.65 1.71 0.05
N GLU A 43 -4.24 2.38 1.14
CA GLU A 43 -4.66 2.03 2.49
C GLU A 43 -6.17 2.17 2.68
N SER A 44 -6.78 3.24 2.15
CA SER A 44 -8.23 3.45 2.16
C SER A 44 -8.97 2.38 1.36
N ASN A 45 -8.47 2.04 0.18
CA ASN A 45 -9.01 0.97 -0.67
C ASN A 45 -8.94 -0.41 -0.02
N TRP A 46 -7.86 -0.68 0.73
CA TRP A 46 -7.79 -1.87 1.56
C TRP A 46 -8.86 -1.88 2.65
N GLN A 47 -9.08 -0.74 3.34
CA GLN A 47 -10.11 -0.64 4.37
C GLN A 47 -11.52 -0.86 3.80
N PHE A 48 -11.81 -0.30 2.61
CA PHE A 48 -13.06 -0.55 1.90
C PHE A 48 -13.22 -2.03 1.56
N THR A 49 -12.17 -2.66 1.05
CA THR A 49 -12.16 -4.11 0.77
C THR A 49 -12.43 -4.93 2.04
N GLU A 50 -11.82 -4.57 3.15
CA GLU A 50 -12.02 -5.27 4.42
C GLU A 50 -13.44 -5.07 4.97
N ASN A 51 -13.98 -3.86 4.85
CA ASN A 51 -15.35 -3.55 5.23
C ASN A 51 -16.35 -4.30 4.35
N PHE A 52 -16.10 -4.40 3.04
CA PHE A 52 -16.86 -5.26 2.14
C PHE A 52 -16.79 -6.72 2.59
N ARG A 53 -15.60 -7.24 2.89
CA ARG A 53 -15.44 -8.64 3.33
C ARG A 53 -16.23 -8.96 4.60
N ARG A 54 -16.26 -8.03 5.56
CA ARG A 54 -16.94 -8.21 6.85
C ARG A 54 -18.45 -7.98 6.78
N ARG A 55 -18.88 -6.92 6.09
CA ARG A 55 -20.29 -6.47 6.08
C ARG A 55 -21.06 -6.88 4.83
N ARG A 56 -20.37 -7.33 3.78
CA ARG A 56 -20.93 -7.68 2.45
C ARG A 56 -21.78 -6.57 1.80
N ASN A 57 -21.54 -5.32 2.20
CA ASN A 57 -22.23 -4.17 1.62
C ASN A 57 -21.51 -3.71 0.34
N PRO A 58 -22.16 -3.74 -0.84
CA PRO A 58 -21.56 -3.37 -2.12
C PRO A 58 -21.18 -1.89 -2.22
N VAL A 59 -21.69 -1.02 -1.35
CA VAL A 59 -21.30 0.41 -1.29
C VAL A 59 -19.78 0.58 -1.15
N TRP A 60 -19.13 -0.32 -0.39
CA TRP A 60 -17.67 -0.30 -0.24
C TRP A 60 -16.92 -0.61 -1.54
N ILE A 61 -17.52 -1.39 -2.45
CA ILE A 61 -16.95 -1.66 -3.77
C ILE A 61 -16.97 -0.40 -4.62
N PHE A 62 -18.10 0.33 -4.61
CA PHE A 62 -18.22 1.60 -5.31
C PHE A 62 -17.24 2.64 -4.76
N HIS A 63 -17.12 2.79 -3.44
CA HIS A 63 -16.12 3.69 -2.86
C HIS A 63 -14.71 3.35 -3.29
N SER A 64 -14.35 2.06 -3.34
CA SER A 64 -13.03 1.65 -3.80
C SER A 64 -12.81 1.95 -5.29
N ALA A 65 -13.82 1.68 -6.12
CA ALA A 65 -13.74 1.92 -7.55
C ALA A 65 -13.64 3.42 -7.87
N MET A 66 -14.49 4.23 -7.24
CA MET A 66 -14.51 5.68 -7.42
C MET A 66 -13.23 6.33 -6.93
N LEU A 67 -12.74 5.97 -5.73
CA LEU A 67 -11.50 6.54 -5.20
C LEU A 67 -10.30 6.24 -6.12
N SER A 68 -10.22 5.00 -6.63
CA SER A 68 -9.16 4.59 -7.56
C SER A 68 -9.25 5.30 -8.92
N ALA A 69 -10.46 5.55 -9.41
CA ALA A 69 -10.65 6.30 -10.66
C ALA A 69 -10.32 7.80 -10.48
N LEU A 70 -10.76 8.40 -9.37
CA LEU A 70 -10.48 9.79 -9.03
C LEU A 70 -8.98 10.05 -8.92
N THR A 71 -8.18 9.10 -8.43
CA THR A 71 -6.72 9.28 -8.40
C THR A 71 -6.08 9.44 -9.77
N ILE A 72 -6.61 8.75 -10.79
CA ILE A 72 -6.13 8.88 -12.16
C ILE A 72 -6.52 10.25 -12.74
N ILE A 73 -7.70 10.76 -12.37
CA ILE A 73 -8.21 12.04 -12.87
C ILE A 73 -7.48 13.23 -12.23
N PHE A 74 -7.24 13.19 -10.92
CA PHE A 74 -6.82 14.37 -10.16
C PHE A 74 -5.34 14.43 -9.79
N PHE A 75 -4.62 13.31 -9.80
CA PHE A 75 -3.22 13.29 -9.30
C PHE A 75 -2.21 13.03 -10.40
N SER A 76 -2.32 11.92 -11.11
CA SER A 76 -1.44 11.63 -12.25
C SER A 76 -2.03 10.52 -13.11
N HIS A 77 -1.79 10.58 -14.42
CA HIS A 77 -2.04 9.47 -15.34
C HIS A 77 -1.24 8.22 -14.96
N ASP A 78 -0.11 8.40 -14.25
CA ASP A 78 0.74 7.32 -13.77
C ASP A 78 0.13 6.58 -12.57
N ALA A 79 -0.95 7.09 -11.98
CA ALA A 79 -1.64 6.48 -10.84
C ALA A 79 -2.51 5.25 -11.20
N TRP A 80 -2.43 4.73 -12.43
CA TRP A 80 -3.19 3.55 -12.88
C TRP A 80 -2.88 2.30 -12.02
N PHE A 81 -1.67 2.20 -11.46
CA PHE A 81 -1.29 1.11 -10.53
C PHE A 81 -2.19 1.06 -9.29
N ILE A 82 -2.74 2.20 -8.85
CA ILE A 82 -3.66 2.26 -7.72
C ILE A 82 -4.92 1.47 -8.03
N GLY A 83 -5.48 1.63 -9.23
CA GLY A 83 -6.63 0.86 -9.69
C GLY A 83 -6.35 -0.64 -9.69
N VAL A 84 -5.22 -1.05 -10.26
CA VAL A 84 -4.81 -2.47 -10.32
C VAL A 84 -4.62 -3.05 -8.91
N ALA A 85 -3.85 -2.38 -8.06
CA ALA A 85 -3.58 -2.84 -6.70
C ALA A 85 -4.84 -2.90 -5.83
N SER A 86 -5.78 -1.97 -6.03
CA SER A 86 -7.07 -1.94 -5.34
C SER A 86 -8.00 -3.06 -5.80
N LEU A 87 -8.04 -3.34 -7.10
CA LEU A 87 -8.79 -4.47 -7.64
C LEU A 87 -8.20 -5.81 -7.16
N VAL A 88 -6.88 -5.94 -7.15
CA VAL A 88 -6.19 -7.11 -6.58
C VAL A 88 -6.53 -7.28 -5.10
N ALA A 89 -6.52 -6.20 -4.32
CA ALA A 89 -6.96 -6.24 -2.92
C ALA A 89 -8.39 -6.76 -2.80
N LEU A 90 -9.32 -6.23 -3.60
CA LEU A 90 -10.71 -6.67 -3.63
C LEU A 90 -10.82 -8.17 -3.95
N ILE A 91 -10.14 -8.66 -4.98
CA ILE A 91 -10.19 -10.07 -5.40
C ILE A 91 -9.68 -10.99 -4.28
N ILE A 92 -8.51 -10.68 -3.71
CA ILE A 92 -7.83 -11.54 -2.75
C ILE A 92 -8.52 -11.52 -1.38
N VAL A 93 -8.79 -10.33 -0.84
CA VAL A 93 -9.32 -10.15 0.52
C VAL A 93 -10.84 -10.09 0.53
N GLY A 94 -11.44 -9.33 -0.39
CA GLY A 94 -12.88 -9.17 -0.49
C GLY A 94 -13.60 -10.47 -0.86
N LYS A 95 -12.97 -11.30 -1.70
CA LYS A 95 -13.56 -12.50 -2.33
C LYS A 95 -14.95 -12.17 -2.89
N PRO A 96 -15.02 -11.23 -3.86
CA PRO A 96 -16.26 -10.82 -4.50
C PRO A 96 -16.83 -11.95 -5.37
N GLN A 97 -18.13 -11.87 -5.63
CA GLN A 97 -18.75 -12.63 -6.74
C GLN A 97 -18.51 -11.90 -8.06
N LEU A 98 -18.77 -12.55 -9.20
CA LEU A 98 -18.59 -11.91 -10.51
C LEU A 98 -19.36 -10.59 -10.64
N ALA A 99 -20.61 -10.55 -10.17
CA ALA A 99 -21.42 -9.33 -10.18
C ALA A 99 -20.75 -8.15 -9.45
N ASN A 100 -20.05 -8.43 -8.36
CA ASN A 100 -19.34 -7.43 -7.57
C ASN A 100 -18.06 -6.93 -8.28
N ILE A 101 -17.40 -7.79 -9.05
CA ILE A 101 -16.28 -7.39 -9.90
C ILE A 101 -16.78 -6.49 -11.03
N LEU A 102 -17.89 -6.85 -11.67
CA LEU A 102 -18.53 -6.02 -12.69
C LEU A 102 -18.98 -4.66 -12.13
N GLN A 103 -19.50 -4.63 -10.91
CA GLN A 103 -19.82 -3.37 -10.20
C GLN A 103 -18.57 -2.50 -9.99
N TRP A 104 -17.44 -3.09 -9.61
CA TRP A 104 -16.19 -2.35 -9.46
C TRP A 104 -15.73 -1.76 -10.81
N ILE A 105 -15.70 -2.59 -11.86
CA ILE A 105 -15.31 -2.16 -13.22
C ILE A 105 -16.23 -1.03 -13.70
N PHE A 106 -17.54 -1.20 -13.51
CA PHE A 106 -18.52 -0.18 -13.88
C PHE A 106 -18.33 1.11 -13.08
N GLY A 107 -18.19 1.04 -11.76
CA GLY A 107 -17.97 2.22 -10.92
C GLY A 107 -16.68 2.97 -11.26
N PHE A 108 -15.61 2.24 -11.53
CA PHE A 108 -14.33 2.79 -11.95
C PHE A 108 -14.45 3.46 -13.33
N GLY A 109 -15.00 2.74 -14.31
CA GLY A 109 -15.18 3.23 -15.67
C GLY A 109 -16.12 4.43 -15.76
N LEU A 110 -17.21 4.43 -15.00
CA LEU A 110 -18.18 5.54 -15.00
C LEU A 110 -17.53 6.85 -14.55
N VAL A 111 -16.68 6.82 -13.52
CA VAL A 111 -15.98 8.02 -13.03
C VAL A 111 -15.01 8.58 -14.08
N ILE A 112 -14.39 7.73 -14.89
CA ILE A 112 -13.48 8.16 -15.97
C ILE A 112 -14.26 8.64 -17.20
N ILE A 113 -15.32 7.93 -17.59
CA ILE A 113 -16.09 8.20 -18.80
C ILE A 113 -16.96 9.44 -18.65
N LEU A 114 -17.57 9.66 -17.48
CA LEU A 114 -18.53 10.75 -17.29
C LEU A 114 -17.92 12.13 -17.61
N PRO A 115 -16.73 12.52 -17.10
CA PRO A 115 -16.16 13.82 -17.44
C PRO A 115 -15.72 13.91 -18.91
N LEU A 116 -15.28 12.79 -19.52
CA LEU A 116 -14.98 12.73 -20.97
C LEU A 116 -16.22 13.00 -21.84
N LEU A 117 -17.40 12.54 -21.40
CA LEU A 117 -18.67 12.80 -22.09
C LEU A 117 -19.16 14.24 -21.89
N LEU A 118 -18.93 14.83 -20.70
CA LEU A 118 -19.43 16.15 -20.34
C LEU A 118 -18.62 17.29 -20.95
N SER A 119 -17.32 17.12 -21.20
CA SER A 119 -16.51 18.10 -21.94
C SER A 119 -15.25 17.46 -22.51
N ARG A 120 -15.02 17.63 -23.82
CA ARG A 120 -13.74 17.27 -24.46
C ARG A 120 -12.55 18.06 -23.90
N ASN A 121 -12.82 19.23 -23.31
CA ASN A 121 -11.82 20.09 -22.68
C ASN A 121 -11.68 19.83 -21.18
N PHE A 122 -12.42 18.88 -20.59
CA PHE A 122 -12.21 18.49 -19.19
C PHE A 122 -10.83 17.82 -19.01
N PHE A 123 -10.32 17.26 -20.11
CA PHE A 123 -9.06 16.57 -20.20
C PHE A 123 -8.23 17.10 -21.38
N PRO A 124 -7.82 18.38 -21.39
CA PRO A 124 -7.01 18.91 -22.48
C PRO A 124 -5.70 18.13 -22.65
N ASP A 125 -5.21 17.56 -21.54
CA ASP A 125 -3.93 16.85 -21.41
C ASP A 125 -4.08 15.35 -21.11
N PHE A 126 -5.25 14.72 -21.31
CA PHE A 126 -5.35 13.25 -21.28
C PHE A 126 -4.78 12.66 -22.58
N GLN A 127 -3.56 13.06 -22.89
CA GLN A 127 -2.68 12.32 -23.78
C GLN A 127 -2.05 11.26 -22.89
N TYR A 128 -2.35 9.99 -23.15
CA TYR A 128 -1.62 8.89 -22.54
C TYR A 128 -0.14 9.08 -22.89
N ARG A 129 0.62 9.68 -21.97
CA ARG A 129 2.08 9.68 -22.00
C ARG A 129 2.49 8.44 -21.23
N THR A 130 3.36 7.65 -21.83
CA THR A 130 4.08 6.63 -21.09
C THR A 130 4.75 7.31 -19.89
N PRO A 131 4.59 6.78 -18.67
CA PRO A 131 5.26 7.34 -17.51
C PRO A 131 6.76 7.50 -17.81
N GLU A 132 7.36 8.61 -17.40
CA GLU A 132 8.82 8.66 -17.38
C GLU A 132 9.30 7.61 -16.38
N ILE A 133 10.16 6.71 -16.84
CA ILE A 133 10.74 5.68 -16.00
C ILE A 133 11.70 6.37 -15.05
N GLN A 134 11.18 6.77 -13.88
CA GLN A 134 12.01 7.19 -12.77
C GLN A 134 12.53 5.92 -12.08
N GLU A 135 13.80 5.61 -12.29
CA GLU A 135 14.42 4.46 -11.65
C GLU A 135 14.54 4.70 -10.15
N VAL A 136 14.15 3.71 -9.35
CA VAL A 136 14.38 3.74 -7.90
C VAL A 136 15.84 3.37 -7.66
N PRO A 137 16.64 4.21 -6.99
CA PRO A 137 18.04 3.91 -6.69
C PRO A 137 18.21 2.56 -6.00
N VAL A 138 19.25 1.81 -6.37
CA VAL A 138 19.49 0.44 -5.87
C VAL A 138 19.68 0.46 -4.35
N GLU A 139 20.27 1.52 -3.82
CA GLU A 139 20.55 1.76 -2.41
C GLU A 139 19.25 1.78 -1.58
N TRP A 140 18.15 2.26 -2.15
CA TRP A 140 16.86 2.33 -1.46
C TRP A 140 16.24 0.97 -1.22
N TRP A 141 16.66 -0.07 -1.96
CA TRP A 141 16.17 -1.43 -1.77
C TRP A 141 16.80 -2.13 -0.57
N VAL A 142 17.90 -1.62 -0.01
CA VAL A 142 18.60 -2.22 1.13
C VAL A 142 17.67 -2.33 2.34
N VAL A 143 16.98 -1.24 2.70
CA VAL A 143 16.09 -1.22 3.87
C VAL A 143 14.86 -2.14 3.67
N PRO A 144 14.09 -2.05 2.56
CA PRO A 144 13.03 -3.01 2.24
C PRO A 144 13.50 -4.47 2.24
N ALA A 145 14.65 -4.78 1.65
CA ALA A 145 15.19 -6.14 1.56
C ALA A 145 15.58 -6.69 2.94
N LEU A 146 16.29 -5.91 3.75
CA LEU A 146 16.66 -6.30 5.10
C LEU A 146 15.42 -6.52 5.95
N PHE A 147 14.41 -5.67 5.82
CA PHE A 147 13.16 -5.80 6.54
C PHE A 147 12.36 -7.04 6.12
N LEU A 148 12.32 -7.35 4.82
CA LEU A 148 11.74 -8.58 4.28
C LEU A 148 12.42 -9.81 4.91
N LEU A 149 13.75 -9.86 4.88
CA LEU A 149 14.55 -10.97 5.41
C LEU A 149 14.32 -11.18 6.91
N LEU A 150 14.34 -10.11 7.70
CA LEU A 150 14.16 -10.17 9.15
C LEU A 150 12.75 -10.65 9.55
N THR A 151 11.73 -10.36 8.74
CA THR A 151 10.33 -10.65 9.07
C THR A 151 9.79 -11.93 8.42
N LEU A 152 10.49 -12.48 7.44
CA LEU A 152 10.01 -13.57 6.57
C LEU A 152 9.59 -14.82 7.36
N ASN A 153 10.45 -15.29 8.27
CA ASN A 153 10.16 -16.52 9.02
C ASN A 153 8.92 -16.39 9.90
N GLN A 154 8.82 -15.29 10.65
CA GLN A 154 7.70 -14.98 11.53
C GLN A 154 6.41 -14.74 10.73
N PHE A 155 6.52 -14.12 9.55
CA PHE A 155 5.41 -13.98 8.62
C PHE A 155 4.91 -15.33 8.10
N MET A 156 5.80 -16.26 7.75
CA MET A 156 5.43 -17.62 7.34
C MET A 156 4.75 -18.40 8.48
N ILE A 157 5.23 -18.22 9.72
CA ILE A 157 4.57 -18.79 10.91
C ILE A 157 3.17 -18.21 11.08
N PHE A 158 3.00 -16.90 10.91
CA PHE A 158 1.69 -16.24 10.96
C PHE A 158 0.75 -16.81 9.91
N TYR A 159 1.18 -16.88 8.65
CA TYR A 159 0.37 -17.40 7.54
C TYR A 159 -0.14 -18.82 7.82
N ARG A 160 0.72 -19.71 8.34
CA ARG A 160 0.36 -21.11 8.63
C ARG A 160 -0.72 -21.22 9.72
N LYS A 161 -0.64 -20.38 10.75
CA LYS A 161 -1.53 -20.40 11.92
C LYS A 161 -2.77 -19.52 11.79
N ALA A 162 -2.81 -18.66 10.79
CA ALA A 162 -3.89 -17.72 10.56
C ALA A 162 -5.20 -18.38 10.08
N ASP A 163 -6.33 -17.75 10.43
CA ASP A 163 -7.63 -18.05 9.82
C ASP A 163 -7.68 -17.67 8.32
N ASN A 164 -8.77 -18.02 7.64
CA ASN A 164 -8.92 -17.76 6.21
C ASN A 164 -8.86 -16.28 5.82
N LEU A 165 -9.32 -15.36 6.68
CA LEU A 165 -9.29 -13.94 6.39
C LEU A 165 -7.86 -13.39 6.55
N ASN A 166 -7.19 -13.76 7.63
CA ASN A 166 -5.81 -13.38 7.92
C ASN A 166 -4.81 -13.99 6.92
N LYS A 167 -5.07 -15.21 6.43
CA LYS A 167 -4.34 -15.78 5.29
C LYS A 167 -4.50 -14.96 4.02
N SER A 168 -5.72 -14.50 3.73
CA SER A 168 -5.99 -13.66 2.56
C SER A 168 -5.29 -12.30 2.69
N ARG A 169 -5.26 -11.69 3.89
CA ARG A 169 -4.52 -10.45 4.16
C ARG A 169 -3.01 -10.62 4.01
N SER A 170 -2.46 -11.73 4.48
CA SER A 170 -1.04 -12.06 4.32
C SER A 170 -0.70 -12.29 2.84
N LEU A 171 -1.55 -13.01 2.11
CA LEU A 171 -1.36 -13.21 0.68
C LEU A 171 -1.37 -11.87 -0.07
N LEU A 172 -2.27 -10.96 0.29
CA LEU A 172 -2.29 -9.61 -0.28
C LEU A 172 -0.98 -8.85 0.00
N ALA A 173 -0.47 -8.91 1.23
CA ALA A 173 0.81 -8.26 1.58
C ALA A 173 1.95 -8.74 0.67
N LEU A 174 2.06 -10.07 0.48
CA LEU A 174 3.06 -10.66 -0.42
C LEU A 174 2.84 -10.22 -1.88
N ILE A 175 1.60 -10.28 -2.37
CA ILE A 175 1.27 -9.88 -3.74
C ILE A 175 1.57 -8.40 -3.97
N TRP A 176 1.25 -7.52 -3.04
CA TRP A 176 1.58 -6.10 -3.13
C TRP A 176 3.08 -5.86 -3.12
N THR A 177 3.85 -6.57 -2.30
CA THR A 177 5.32 -6.48 -2.36
C THR A 177 5.86 -6.92 -3.72
N LEU A 178 5.40 -8.06 -4.26
CA LEU A 178 5.87 -8.57 -5.56
C LEU A 178 5.43 -7.69 -6.74
N LEU A 179 4.18 -7.24 -6.76
CA LEU A 179 3.67 -6.31 -7.76
C LEU A 179 4.39 -4.97 -7.66
N GLY A 180 4.67 -4.50 -6.45
CA GLY A 180 5.42 -3.27 -6.23
C GLY A 180 6.83 -3.33 -6.79
N VAL A 181 7.55 -4.42 -6.52
CA VAL A 181 8.87 -4.68 -7.14
C VAL A 181 8.73 -4.65 -8.66
N LEU A 182 7.78 -5.40 -9.21
CA LEU A 182 7.57 -5.48 -10.66
C LEU A 182 7.25 -4.12 -11.28
N PHE A 183 6.39 -3.32 -10.67
CA PHE A 183 6.04 -1.98 -11.17
C PHE A 183 7.20 -1.00 -11.05
N ALA A 184 7.96 -1.05 -9.96
CA ALA A 184 9.11 -0.16 -9.75
C ALA A 184 10.20 -0.37 -10.81
N PHE A 185 10.38 -1.61 -11.28
CA PHE A 185 11.37 -1.93 -12.32
C PHE A 185 10.85 -1.81 -13.75
N LEU A 186 9.54 -1.99 -13.99
CA LEU A 186 9.01 -2.08 -15.37
C LEU A 186 8.29 -0.82 -15.87
N ILE A 187 7.71 0.00 -14.98
CA ILE A 187 6.74 1.02 -15.42
C ILE A 187 6.96 2.39 -14.77
N GLY A 188 7.58 2.46 -13.59
CA GLY A 188 7.90 3.72 -12.93
C GLY A 188 8.02 3.56 -11.43
N GLY A 189 9.10 4.10 -10.86
CA GLY A 189 9.60 3.77 -9.54
C GLY A 189 8.66 4.10 -8.39
N GLU A 190 8.01 5.26 -8.40
CA GLU A 190 7.26 5.78 -7.25
C GLU A 190 6.08 4.89 -6.86
N GLY A 191 5.20 4.57 -7.81
CA GLY A 191 4.00 3.77 -7.56
C GLY A 191 4.30 2.32 -7.16
N GLY A 192 5.33 1.73 -7.79
CA GLY A 192 5.81 0.40 -7.41
C GLY A 192 6.42 0.39 -6.02
N PHE A 193 7.23 1.40 -5.69
CA PHE A 193 7.87 1.51 -4.39
C PHE A 193 6.86 1.72 -3.25
N VAL A 194 5.81 2.54 -3.45
CA VAL A 194 4.69 2.65 -2.50
C VAL A 194 4.08 1.28 -2.19
N LEU A 195 3.85 0.46 -3.21
CA LEU A 195 3.28 -0.88 -3.05
C LEU A 195 4.21 -1.83 -2.28
N VAL A 196 5.53 -1.74 -2.51
CA VAL A 196 6.54 -2.48 -1.73
C VAL A 196 6.44 -2.10 -0.26
N LEU A 197 6.46 -0.80 0.05
CA LEU A 197 6.41 -0.32 1.42
C LEU A 197 5.10 -0.70 2.12
N LEU A 198 3.97 -0.58 1.44
CA LEU A 198 2.69 -1.05 1.95
C LEU A 198 2.72 -2.56 2.20
N GLY A 199 3.10 -3.40 1.23
CA GLY A 199 3.17 -4.85 1.42
C GLY A 199 4.06 -5.25 2.61
N LEU A 200 5.24 -4.62 2.74
CA LEU A 200 6.17 -4.85 3.85
C LEU A 200 5.62 -4.38 5.19
N SER A 201 4.91 -3.25 5.23
CA SER A 201 4.27 -2.78 6.48
C SER A 201 3.23 -3.78 7.01
N TYR A 202 2.50 -4.43 6.11
CA TYR A 202 1.55 -5.49 6.46
C TYR A 202 2.29 -6.73 6.93
N GLN A 203 3.30 -7.17 6.18
CA GLN A 203 4.13 -8.32 6.52
C GLN A 203 4.73 -8.17 7.93
N ALA A 204 5.33 -7.03 8.23
CA ALA A 204 5.92 -6.79 9.55
C ALA A 204 4.90 -6.75 10.66
N SER A 205 3.76 -6.08 10.45
CA SER A 205 2.69 -6.05 11.44
C SER A 205 2.24 -7.47 11.84
N TYR A 206 2.22 -8.40 10.87
CA TYR A 206 1.90 -9.80 11.14
C TYR A 206 3.05 -10.59 11.75
N ALA A 207 4.28 -10.35 11.31
CA ALA A 207 5.49 -10.97 11.84
C ALA A 207 5.72 -10.63 13.33
N MET A 208 5.48 -9.37 13.72
CA MET A 208 5.65 -8.84 15.08
C MET A 208 4.96 -9.70 16.16
N TYR A 209 3.80 -10.27 15.84
CA TYR A 209 3.05 -11.12 16.77
C TYR A 209 3.86 -12.34 17.24
N TYR A 210 4.73 -12.89 16.39
CA TYR A 210 5.48 -14.12 16.65
C TYR A 210 6.95 -13.89 17.03
N PHE A 211 7.41 -12.65 17.18
CA PHE A 211 8.76 -12.39 17.71
C PHE A 211 8.84 -12.72 19.21
N LYS A 212 9.77 -13.60 19.56
CA LYS A 212 10.02 -14.03 20.94
C LYS A 212 10.56 -12.90 21.82
N GLN A 213 11.43 -12.06 21.28
CA GLN A 213 12.07 -10.96 22.01
C GLN A 213 11.52 -9.61 21.57
N LYS A 214 10.34 -9.26 22.08
CA LYS A 214 9.61 -8.03 21.73
C LYS A 214 10.41 -6.74 21.99
N GLY A 215 11.31 -6.74 22.98
CA GLY A 215 12.15 -5.58 23.31
C GLY A 215 13.09 -5.16 22.18
N TRP A 216 13.72 -6.11 21.47
CA TRP A 216 14.59 -5.78 20.33
C TRP A 216 13.82 -5.22 19.15
N VAL A 217 12.59 -5.69 18.96
CA VAL A 217 11.68 -5.17 17.94
C VAL A 217 11.22 -3.76 18.27
N GLU A 218 10.89 -3.48 19.54
CA GLU A 218 10.59 -2.12 20.02
C GLU A 218 11.77 -1.16 19.82
N ILE A 219 13.00 -1.61 20.12
CA ILE A 219 14.23 -0.83 19.93
C ILE A 219 14.47 -0.58 18.43
N GLY A 220 14.41 -1.61 17.59
CA GLY A 220 14.58 -1.47 16.14
C GLY A 220 13.55 -0.52 15.53
N PHE A 221 12.30 -0.56 16.00
CA PHE A 221 11.24 0.35 15.58
C PHE A 221 11.52 1.80 16.00
N LEU A 222 11.97 2.02 17.24
CA LEU A 222 12.37 3.34 17.73
C LEU A 222 13.56 3.89 16.93
N LEU A 223 14.56 3.06 16.65
CA LEU A 223 15.72 3.45 15.83
C LEU A 223 15.30 3.81 14.41
N LEU A 224 14.43 3.02 13.78
CA LEU A 224 13.91 3.31 12.44
C LEU A 224 13.10 4.61 12.42
N MET A 225 12.28 4.87 13.45
CA MET A 225 11.56 6.14 13.57
C MET A 225 12.49 7.34 13.75
N ILE A 226 13.50 7.22 14.62
CA ILE A 226 14.50 8.28 14.81
C ILE A 226 15.25 8.53 13.50
N TYR A 227 15.65 7.46 12.81
CA TYR A 227 16.29 7.55 11.51
C TYR A 227 15.40 8.22 10.48
N SER A 228 14.13 7.80 10.33
CA SER A 228 13.17 8.41 9.41
C SER A 228 13.00 9.91 9.66
N VAL A 229 12.81 10.31 10.93
CA VAL A 229 12.66 11.73 11.27
C VAL A 229 13.96 12.49 11.00
N ALA A 230 15.10 11.97 11.43
CA ALA A 230 16.39 12.62 11.22
C ALA A 230 16.71 12.79 9.73
N TYR A 231 16.43 11.77 8.92
CA TYR A 231 16.59 11.78 7.47
C TYR A 231 15.66 12.81 6.82
N SER A 232 14.35 12.79 7.12
CA SER A 232 13.38 13.74 6.54
C SER A 232 13.66 15.21 6.87
N PHE A 233 14.40 15.48 7.95
CA PHE A 233 14.85 16.84 8.32
C PHE A 233 16.30 17.15 7.89
N ASN A 234 16.90 16.32 7.04
CA ASN A 234 18.29 16.46 6.55
C ASN A 234 19.35 16.51 7.66
N TYR A 235 19.11 15.87 8.81
CA TYR A 235 20.12 15.74 9.87
C TYR A 235 21.14 14.62 9.59
N ILE A 236 20.85 13.72 8.64
CA ILE A 236 21.68 12.58 8.26
C ILE A 236 21.54 12.39 6.74
N GLU A 237 22.66 12.13 6.03
CA GLU A 237 22.67 11.82 4.59
C GLU A 237 22.52 10.32 4.34
N PHE A 238 21.95 9.93 3.18
CA PHE A 238 21.82 8.52 2.79
C PHE A 238 23.23 7.95 2.52
N LEU A 239 23.59 6.87 3.23
CA LEU A 239 24.85 6.14 3.02
C LEU A 239 24.86 5.40 1.68
#